data_AF-A0A943UIR3-F1
#
_entry.id   AF-A0A943UIR3-F1
#
_cell.length_a   1.000
_cell.length_b   1.000
_cell.length_c   1.000
_cell.angle_alpha   90.00
_cell.angle_beta   90.00
_cell.angle_gamma   90.00
#
_symmetry.space_group_name_H-M   'P 1'
#
loop_
_entity.id
_entity.type
_entity.pdbx_description
1 polymer ?
#
loop_
_entity_poly.entity_id
_entity_poly.type
_entity_poly.pdbx_seq_one_letter_code
_entity_poly.pdbx_strand_id
1 'polypeptide(L)'
;MRLFAFPAALFLAFILYCAAPKLAEWLPRAFQKLYALFRRLDERAPRELAFPAFLLTLMLAPFLLALIHPAVEAVLMAFPLFGLSCIPVSGAVKRELDSGTYSRDIPAYEALVRETCAALAPAFVAHVCAPLLLMAVGLPLRLSAALGWGFLALTAVSGENEQADRLLGLLVHPADAVFGFLLRLCCGVTGRNPFRTGGRGAQTRLMSILGIAQDGTDTHAPVSGDISQGTFLCCFCAVLLCLVLTLLLLPPVR
;
A
#
# COMPACT_ATOMS: atom_id res chain seq x y z
N MET A 1 -8.96 20.20 12.88
CA MET A 1 -7.54 19.79 12.95
C MET A 1 -7.32 18.32 12.60
N ARG A 2 -8.01 17.35 13.23
CA ARG A 2 -7.84 15.91 12.92
C ARG A 2 -8.19 15.49 11.49
N LEU A 3 -9.10 16.21 10.83
CA LEU A 3 -9.39 16.01 9.41
C LEU A 3 -8.16 16.11 8.50
N PHE A 4 -7.17 16.95 8.86
CA PHE A 4 -5.93 17.06 8.11
C PHE A 4 -4.91 15.97 8.43
N ALA A 5 -5.21 15.06 9.37
CA ALA A 5 -4.28 14.01 9.75
C ALA A 5 -4.05 12.99 8.61
N PHE A 6 -5.07 12.69 7.79
CA PHE A 6 -4.91 11.81 6.62
C PHE A 6 -4.05 12.45 5.52
N PRO A 7 -4.34 13.68 5.04
CA PRO A 7 -3.46 14.37 4.10
C PRO A 7 -2.04 14.54 4.64
N ALA A 8 -1.89 14.93 5.91
CA ALA A 8 -0.58 15.09 6.53
C ALA A 8 0.17 13.76 6.63
N ALA A 9 -0.49 12.67 7.02
CA ALA A 9 0.11 11.34 7.09
C ALA A 9 0.58 10.87 5.70
N LEU A 10 -0.25 11.03 4.67
CA LEU A 10 0.11 10.66 3.30
C LEU A 10 1.31 11.48 2.79
N PHE A 11 1.32 12.79 3.05
CA PHE A 11 2.43 13.67 2.69
C PHE A 11 3.73 13.31 3.44
N LEU A 12 3.64 13.06 4.74
CA LEU A 12 4.78 12.63 5.56
C LEU A 12 5.31 11.27 5.11
N ALA A 13 4.42 10.32 4.78
CA ALA A 13 4.81 9.03 4.23
C ALA A 13 5.56 9.18 2.91
N PHE A 14 5.07 10.04 2.02
CA PHE A 14 5.76 10.36 0.77
C PHE A 14 7.19 10.85 1.02
N ILE A 15 7.36 11.85 1.90
CA ILE A 15 8.69 12.36 2.26
C ILE A 15 9.56 11.25 2.86
N LEU A 16 9.01 10.48 3.81
CA LEU A 16 9.74 9.45 4.53
C LEU A 16 10.30 8.37 3.59
N TYR A 17 9.47 7.85 2.67
CA TYR A 17 9.86 6.74 1.80
C TYR A 17 10.65 7.19 0.57
N CYS A 18 10.51 8.44 0.13
CA CYS A 18 11.39 9.00 -0.89
C CYS A 18 12.78 9.33 -0.31
N ALA A 19 12.87 9.86 0.92
CA ALA A 19 14.13 10.23 1.54
C ALA A 19 14.90 9.04 2.13
N ALA A 20 14.18 8.06 2.70
CA ALA A 20 14.76 6.91 3.40
C ALA A 20 14.13 5.59 2.94
N PRO A 21 14.34 5.14 1.69
CA PRO A 21 13.70 3.93 1.15
C PRO A 21 14.05 2.66 1.92
N LYS A 22 15.25 2.59 2.53
CA LYS A 22 15.70 1.46 3.36
C LYS A 22 14.82 1.23 4.60
N LEU A 23 14.06 2.24 5.02
CA LEU A 23 13.13 2.13 6.15
C LEU A 23 12.01 1.10 5.86
N ALA A 24 11.61 0.97 4.59
CA ALA A 24 10.60 0.00 4.16
C ALA A 24 11.04 -1.46 4.35
N GLU A 25 12.35 -1.74 4.29
CA GLU A 25 12.88 -3.06 4.61
C GLU A 25 13.13 -3.27 6.10
N TRP A 26 13.59 -2.22 6.79
CA TRP A 26 14.00 -2.33 8.18
C TRP A 26 12.82 -2.55 9.12
N LEU A 27 11.72 -1.83 8.89
CA LEU A 27 10.58 -1.82 9.81
C LEU A 27 9.85 -3.19 9.90
N PRO A 28 9.49 -3.87 8.79
CA PRO A 28 8.92 -5.22 8.86
C PRO A 28 9.87 -6.23 9.52
N ARG A 29 11.18 -6.16 9.23
CA ARG A 29 12.19 -7.03 9.87
C ARG A 29 12.26 -6.82 11.38
N ALA A 30 12.11 -5.57 11.85
CA ALA A 30 12.06 -5.29 13.27
C ALA A 30 10.84 -5.92 13.95
N PHE A 31 9.67 -5.89 13.28
CA PHE A 31 8.45 -6.51 13.79
C PHE A 31 8.52 -8.04 13.79
N GLN A 32 9.11 -8.66 12.77
CA GLN A 32 9.37 -10.10 12.75
C GLN A 32 10.24 -10.53 13.93
N LYS A 33 11.34 -9.81 14.19
CA LYS A 33 12.20 -10.07 15.36
C LYS A 33 11.46 -9.92 16.68
N LEU A 34 10.60 -8.91 16.80
CA LEU A 34 9.78 -8.70 17.98
C LEU A 34 8.78 -9.84 18.17
N TYR A 35 8.09 -10.26 17.10
CA TYR A 35 7.15 -11.39 17.16
C TYR A 35 7.83 -12.70 17.55
N ALA A 36 9.03 -12.97 17.02
CA ALA A 36 9.84 -14.12 17.43
C ALA A 36 10.16 -14.11 18.93
N LEU A 37 10.35 -12.93 19.54
CA LEU A 37 10.54 -12.80 20.98
C LEU A 37 9.26 -13.14 21.76
N PHE A 38 8.09 -12.68 21.29
CA PHE A 38 6.80 -13.08 21.87
C PHE A 38 6.58 -14.60 21.80
N ARG A 39 6.88 -15.23 20.66
CA ARG A 39 6.80 -16.69 20.52
C ARG A 39 7.68 -17.43 21.54
N ARG A 40 8.93 -17.00 21.72
CA ARG A 40 9.85 -17.61 22.71
C ARG A 40 9.36 -17.46 24.16
N LEU A 41 8.68 -16.36 24.47
CA LEU A 41 8.09 -16.17 25.80
C LEU A 41 6.88 -17.07 26.01
N ASP A 42 6.11 -17.31 24.96
CA ASP A 42 4.88 -18.10 24.96
C ASP A 42 5.12 -19.62 24.96
N GLU A 43 6.29 -20.08 24.51
CA GLU A 43 6.74 -21.49 24.65
C GLU A 43 6.75 -21.98 26.12
N ARG A 44 6.69 -21.05 27.08
CA ARG A 44 6.63 -21.34 28.53
C ARG A 44 5.22 -21.25 29.09
N ALA A 45 4.22 -20.88 28.29
CA ALA A 45 2.85 -20.64 28.70
C ALA A 45 1.91 -21.78 28.27
N PRO A 46 0.86 -22.07 29.05
CA PRO A 46 -0.09 -23.16 28.74
C PRO A 46 -1.08 -22.83 27.60
N ARG A 47 -1.05 -21.62 27.03
CA ARG A 47 -1.96 -21.17 25.95
C ARG A 47 -1.16 -20.37 24.93
N GLU A 48 -1.49 -20.53 23.65
CA GLU A 48 -0.92 -19.73 22.56
C GLU A 48 -1.46 -18.29 22.59
N LEU A 49 -0.77 -17.40 23.31
CA LEU A 49 -1.12 -15.99 23.46
C LEU A 49 -0.12 -15.06 22.76
N ALA A 50 0.96 -15.58 22.17
CA ALA A 50 2.01 -14.80 21.53
C ALA A 50 1.45 -13.81 20.50
N PHE A 51 0.61 -14.29 19.59
CA PHE A 51 0.06 -13.48 18.49
C PHE A 51 -0.90 -12.38 18.97
N PRO A 52 -1.94 -12.65 19.77
CA PRO A 52 -2.81 -11.60 20.28
C PRO A 52 -2.08 -10.62 21.20
N ALA A 53 -1.13 -11.09 22.03
CA ALA A 53 -0.33 -10.21 22.87
C ALA A 53 0.58 -9.28 22.04
N PHE A 54 1.24 -9.82 21.02
CA PHE A 54 2.06 -9.06 20.08
C PHE A 54 1.27 -7.94 19.39
N LEU A 55 0.09 -8.27 18.83
CA LEU A 55 -0.78 -7.28 18.20
C LEU A 55 -1.23 -6.22 19.20
N LEU A 56 -1.70 -6.63 20.38
CA LEU A 56 -2.15 -5.70 21.41
C LEU A 56 -1.03 -4.73 21.83
N THR A 57 0.19 -5.22 22.04
CA THR A 57 1.34 -4.39 22.39
C THR A 57 1.66 -3.36 21.29
N LEU A 58 1.67 -3.78 20.03
CA LEU A 58 1.96 -2.87 18.91
C LEU A 58 0.84 -1.88 18.61
N MET A 59 -0.39 -2.18 19.01
CA MET A 59 -1.53 -1.26 18.87
C MET A 59 -1.63 -0.27 20.03
N LEU A 60 -1.24 -0.66 21.26
CA LEU A 60 -1.41 0.15 22.46
C LEU A 60 -0.51 1.39 22.47
N ALA A 61 0.76 1.25 22.13
CA ALA A 61 1.69 2.38 22.11
C ALA A 61 1.27 3.51 21.14
N PRO A 62 0.98 3.24 19.85
CA PRO A 62 0.53 4.28 18.92
C PRO A 62 -0.85 4.82 19.29
N PHE A 63 -1.74 4.02 19.89
CA PHE A 63 -2.99 4.52 20.44
C PHE A 63 -2.75 5.62 21.48
N LEU A 64 -1.98 5.32 22.53
CA LEU A 64 -1.70 6.26 23.61
C LEU A 64 -1.01 7.53 23.12
N LEU A 65 -0.05 7.40 22.20
CA LEU A 65 0.65 8.54 21.62
C LEU A 65 -0.28 9.40 20.73
N ALA A 66 -1.18 8.78 19.97
CA ALA A 66 -2.14 9.51 19.12
C ALA A 66 -3.17 10.32 19.95
N LEU A 67 -3.40 9.96 21.22
CA LEU A 67 -4.25 10.74 22.12
C LEU A 67 -3.64 12.09 22.50
N ILE A 68 -2.31 12.24 22.40
CA ILE A 68 -1.58 13.45 22.82
C ILE A 68 -1.89 14.63 21.89
N HIS A 69 -1.68 14.46 20.58
CA HIS A 69 -1.83 15.54 19.62
C HIS A 69 -2.13 15.04 18.19
N PRO A 70 -2.99 15.72 17.40
CA PRO A 70 -3.31 15.33 16.02
C PRO A 70 -2.09 15.24 15.09
N ALA A 71 -1.05 16.05 15.32
CA ALA A 71 0.19 15.96 14.54
C ALA A 71 0.98 14.67 14.85
N VAL A 72 0.94 14.21 16.11
CA VAL A 72 1.56 12.93 16.51
C VAL A 72 0.79 11.78 15.85
N GLU A 73 -0.55 11.84 15.85
CA GLU A 73 -1.39 10.88 15.13
C GLU A 73 -1.03 10.82 13.63
N ALA A 74 -0.87 11.96 12.95
CA ALA A 74 -0.47 12.01 11.54
C ALA A 74 0.90 11.37 11.29
N VAL A 75 1.89 11.64 12.13
CA VAL A 75 3.22 11.02 12.04
C VAL A 75 3.13 9.50 12.22
N LEU A 76 2.38 9.04 13.22
CA LEU A 76 2.20 7.61 13.48
C LEU A 76 1.49 6.90 12.33
N MET A 77 0.51 7.55 11.69
CA MET A 77 -0.21 7.02 10.53
C MET A 77 0.62 7.04 9.24
N ALA A 78 1.75 7.75 9.17
CA ALA A 78 2.61 7.73 7.99
C ALA A 78 3.33 6.39 7.80
N PHE A 79 3.75 5.75 8.90
CA PHE A 79 4.52 4.49 8.86
C PHE A 79 3.79 3.30 8.22
N PRO A 80 2.47 3.11 8.43
CA PRO A 80 1.77 2.03 7.77
C PRO A 80 1.50 2.26 6.27
N LEU A 81 1.78 3.47 5.74
CA LEU A 81 1.56 3.84 4.32
C LEU A 81 2.79 3.57 3.45
N PHE A 82 3.40 2.40 3.60
CA PHE A 82 4.70 2.10 2.99
C PHE A 82 4.64 1.72 1.50
N GLY A 83 3.47 1.59 0.87
CA GLY A 83 3.41 1.30 -0.58
C GLY A 83 4.01 2.41 -1.44
N LEU A 84 4.24 3.60 -0.89
CA LEU A 84 5.00 4.67 -1.53
C LEU A 84 6.49 4.32 -1.70
N SER A 85 7.02 3.33 -0.98
CA SER A 85 8.40 2.83 -1.18
C SER A 85 8.61 2.18 -2.54
N CYS A 86 7.54 1.82 -3.26
CA CYS A 86 7.63 1.33 -4.63
C CYS A 86 8.08 2.40 -5.63
N ILE A 87 7.93 3.69 -5.31
CA ILE A 87 8.31 4.82 -6.18
C ILE A 87 9.83 4.83 -6.46
N PRO A 88 10.72 4.84 -5.45
CA PRO A 88 12.17 4.82 -5.71
C PRO A 88 12.64 3.54 -6.43
N VAL A 89 12.01 2.39 -6.17
CA VAL A 89 12.30 1.12 -6.87
C VAL A 89 11.94 1.24 -8.35
N SER A 90 10.73 1.71 -8.66
CA SER A 90 10.26 1.93 -10.03
C SER A 90 11.14 2.94 -10.77
N GLY A 91 11.60 3.99 -10.09
CA GLY A 91 12.54 4.96 -10.63
C GLY A 91 13.95 4.42 -10.86
N ALA A 92 14.39 3.42 -10.09
CA ALA A 92 15.65 2.72 -10.34
C ALA A 92 15.56 1.82 -11.59
N VAL A 93 14.50 1.00 -11.68
CA VAL A 93 14.25 0.13 -12.84
C VAL A 93 14.12 0.96 -14.12
N LYS A 94 13.38 2.07 -14.08
CA LYS A 94 13.28 2.96 -15.24
C LYS A 94 14.64 3.49 -15.71
N ARG A 95 15.51 3.92 -14.78
CA ARG A 95 16.86 4.41 -15.13
C ARG A 95 17.72 3.30 -15.73
N GLU A 96 17.59 2.08 -15.24
CA GLU A 96 18.28 0.92 -15.81
C GLU A 96 17.80 0.66 -17.26
N LEU A 97 16.49 0.65 -17.49
CA LEU A 97 15.91 0.49 -18.83
C LEU A 97 16.35 1.62 -19.79
N ASP A 98 16.38 2.86 -19.31
CA ASP A 98 16.78 4.03 -20.09
C ASP A 98 18.29 4.10 -20.35
N SER A 99 19.11 3.35 -19.60
CA SER A 99 20.58 3.31 -19.78
C SER A 99 21.05 2.53 -21.00
N GLY A 100 20.16 1.76 -21.63
CA GLY A 100 20.49 0.94 -22.79
C GLY A 100 21.06 -0.45 -22.47
N THR A 101 21.07 -0.87 -21.19
CA THR A 101 21.50 -2.22 -20.75
C THR A 101 20.83 -3.33 -21.56
N TYR A 102 19.54 -3.17 -21.90
CA TYR A 102 18.75 -4.14 -22.63
C TYR A 102 18.66 -3.88 -24.14
N SER A 103 19.53 -3.03 -24.70
CA SER A 103 19.51 -2.65 -26.13
C SER A 103 19.58 -3.84 -27.11
N ARG A 104 20.11 -4.98 -26.67
CA ARG A 104 20.22 -6.22 -27.47
C ARG A 104 19.24 -7.33 -27.05
N ASP A 105 18.46 -7.11 -26.00
CA ASP A 105 17.54 -8.10 -25.43
C ASP A 105 16.16 -7.47 -25.17
N ILE A 106 15.40 -7.31 -26.26
CA ILE A 106 14.04 -6.77 -26.25
C ILE A 106 13.10 -7.62 -25.39
N PRO A 107 13.11 -8.97 -25.46
CA PRO A 107 12.28 -9.79 -24.59
C PRO A 107 12.51 -9.52 -23.10
N ALA A 108 13.76 -9.41 -22.66
CA ALA A 108 14.07 -9.11 -21.26
C ALA A 108 13.63 -7.68 -20.86
N TYR A 109 13.81 -6.70 -21.76
CA TYR A 109 13.32 -5.34 -21.56
C TYR A 109 11.80 -5.31 -21.30
N GLU A 110 11.03 -5.94 -22.20
CA GLU A 110 9.57 -5.97 -22.09
C GLU A 110 9.09 -6.72 -20.84
N ALA A 111 9.74 -7.84 -20.51
CA ALA A 111 9.42 -8.61 -19.31
C ALA A 111 9.60 -7.76 -18.04
N LEU A 112 10.72 -7.04 -17.93
CA LEU A 112 11.00 -6.20 -16.77
C LEU A 112 9.99 -5.05 -16.62
N VAL A 113 9.59 -4.41 -17.73
CA VAL A 113 8.52 -3.39 -17.71
C VAL A 113 7.19 -4.00 -17.25
N ARG A 114 6.81 -5.15 -17.82
CA ARG A 114 5.55 -5.84 -17.48
C ARG A 114 5.51 -6.24 -16.00
N GLU A 115 6.58 -6.85 -15.49
CA GLU A 115 6.69 -7.26 -14.09
C GLU A 115 6.61 -6.07 -13.13
N THR A 116 7.34 -4.99 -13.45
CA THR A 116 7.32 -3.77 -12.63
C THR A 116 5.93 -3.15 -12.59
N CYS A 117 5.28 -2.98 -13.74
CA CYS A 117 3.92 -2.44 -13.83
C CYS A 117 2.88 -3.34 -13.14
N ALA A 118 3.02 -4.66 -13.28
CA ALA A 118 2.15 -5.64 -12.64
C ALA A 118 2.24 -5.61 -11.11
N ALA A 119 3.41 -5.31 -10.55
CA ALA A 119 3.63 -5.23 -9.11
C ALA A 119 3.08 -3.94 -8.47
N LEU A 120 2.91 -2.85 -9.25
CA LEU A 120 2.50 -1.54 -8.72
C LEU A 120 1.14 -1.59 -8.03
N ALA A 121 0.09 -2.03 -8.73
CA ALA A 121 -1.26 -1.99 -8.16
C ALA A 121 -1.40 -2.86 -6.90
N PRO A 122 -0.95 -4.13 -6.86
CA PRO A 122 -0.97 -4.94 -5.65
C PRO A 122 -0.27 -4.27 -4.47
N ALA A 123 0.91 -3.67 -4.69
CA ALA A 123 1.65 -3.01 -3.63
C ALA A 123 0.90 -1.77 -3.08
N PHE A 124 0.32 -0.94 -3.94
CA PHE A 124 -0.48 0.21 -3.51
C PHE A 124 -1.78 -0.21 -2.82
N VAL A 125 -2.43 -1.27 -3.29
CA VAL A 125 -3.63 -1.83 -2.62
C VAL A 125 -3.28 -2.27 -1.21
N ALA A 126 -2.26 -3.12 -1.07
CA ALA A 126 -1.89 -3.70 0.20
C ALA A 126 -1.31 -2.67 1.18
N HIS A 127 -0.54 -1.70 0.69
CA HIS A 127 0.31 -0.87 1.58
C HIS A 127 0.00 0.62 1.53
N VAL A 128 -1.08 1.02 0.85
CA VAL A 128 -1.64 2.38 0.90
C VAL A 128 -3.16 2.33 1.04
N CYS A 129 -3.87 1.65 0.14
CA CYS A 129 -5.33 1.64 0.14
C CYS A 129 -5.91 0.95 1.39
N ALA A 130 -5.49 -0.29 1.68
CA ALA A 130 -5.94 -1.04 2.85
C ALA A 130 -5.67 -0.31 4.17
N PRO A 131 -4.44 0.18 4.46
CA PRO A 131 -4.20 0.91 5.70
C PRO A 131 -4.97 2.23 5.77
N LEU A 132 -5.13 3.00 4.68
CA LEU A 132 -5.95 4.22 4.68
C LEU A 132 -7.41 3.94 5.03
N LEU A 133 -8.01 2.92 4.41
CA LEU A 133 -9.40 2.52 4.70
C LEU A 133 -9.55 2.06 6.14
N LEU A 134 -8.61 1.26 6.64
CA LEU A 134 -8.64 0.77 8.01
C LEU A 134 -8.48 1.91 9.04
N MET A 135 -7.56 2.83 8.80
CA MET A 135 -7.38 4.03 9.63
C MET A 135 -8.64 4.90 9.63
N ALA A 136 -9.30 5.06 8.48
CA ALA A 136 -10.55 5.80 8.35
C ALA A 136 -11.68 5.20 9.21
N VAL A 137 -11.81 3.87 9.23
CA VAL A 137 -12.75 3.17 10.12
C VAL A 137 -12.42 3.41 11.60
N GLY A 138 -11.14 3.51 11.94
CA GLY A 138 -10.68 3.77 13.31
C GLY A 138 -10.87 5.21 13.78
N LEU A 139 -11.03 6.19 12.89
CA LEU A 139 -11.03 7.61 13.23
C LEU A 139 -12.11 8.00 14.27
N PRO A 140 -13.39 7.60 14.13
CA PRO A 140 -14.44 7.99 15.09
C PRO A 140 -14.15 7.55 16.52
N LEU A 141 -13.45 6.42 16.67
CA LEU A 141 -13.09 5.83 17.96
C LEU A 141 -11.67 6.19 18.43
N ARG A 142 -10.95 7.06 17.70
CA ARG A 142 -9.54 7.41 17.95
C ARG A 142 -8.59 6.21 17.88
N LEU A 143 -8.94 5.23 17.04
CA LEU A 143 -8.17 4.00 16.84
C LEU A 143 -7.35 4.02 15.53
N SER A 144 -7.35 5.12 14.77
CA SER A 144 -6.71 5.21 13.44
C SER A 144 -5.26 4.73 13.47
N ALA A 145 -4.43 5.33 14.34
CA ALA A 145 -3.03 4.98 14.47
C ALA A 145 -2.86 3.52 14.95
N ALA A 146 -3.67 3.08 15.92
CA ALA A 146 -3.62 1.72 16.44
C ALA A 146 -3.90 0.69 15.34
N LEU A 147 -4.97 0.88 14.56
CA LEU A 147 -5.33 -0.03 13.48
C LEU A 147 -4.30 -0.02 12.35
N GLY A 148 -3.75 1.14 12.01
CA GLY A 148 -2.66 1.24 11.03
C GLY A 148 -1.43 0.44 11.46
N TRP A 149 -1.01 0.54 12.72
CA TRP A 149 0.12 -0.24 13.25
C TRP A 149 -0.20 -1.72 13.40
N GLY A 150 -1.44 -2.07 13.78
CA GLY A 150 -1.92 -3.45 13.77
C GLY A 150 -1.86 -4.06 12.36
N PHE A 151 -2.27 -3.32 11.34
CA PHE A 151 -2.13 -3.75 9.95
C PHE A 151 -0.68 -3.97 9.54
N LEU A 152 0.21 -3.03 9.88
CA LEU A 152 1.64 -3.17 9.61
C LEU A 152 2.22 -4.41 10.31
N ALA A 153 1.83 -4.66 11.56
CA ALA A 153 2.21 -5.87 12.30
C ALA A 153 1.72 -7.14 11.61
N LEU A 154 0.45 -7.19 11.17
CA LEU A 154 -0.11 -8.30 10.40
C LEU A 154 0.67 -8.54 9.11
N THR A 155 0.96 -7.50 8.34
CA THR A 155 1.75 -7.64 7.09
C THR A 155 3.13 -8.23 7.35
N ALA A 156 3.80 -7.81 8.43
CA ALA A 156 5.15 -8.26 8.75
C ALA A 156 5.23 -9.75 9.11
N VAL A 157 4.18 -10.31 9.72
CA VAL A 157 4.17 -11.70 10.25
C VAL A 157 3.27 -12.65 9.47
N SER A 158 2.62 -12.19 8.39
CA SER A 158 1.72 -13.00 7.55
C SER A 158 2.37 -14.30 7.05
N GLY A 159 3.65 -14.28 6.68
CA GLY A 159 4.40 -15.48 6.27
C GLY A 159 4.77 -16.45 7.40
N GLU A 160 4.64 -16.05 8.66
CA GLU A 160 4.97 -16.85 9.84
C GLU A 160 3.73 -17.31 10.64
N ASN A 161 2.56 -16.75 10.34
CA ASN A 161 1.32 -17.01 11.07
C ASN A 161 0.11 -17.03 10.11
N GLU A 162 -0.55 -18.19 9.99
CA GLU A 162 -1.73 -18.36 9.12
C GLU A 162 -2.90 -17.44 9.47
N GLN A 163 -3.12 -17.14 10.76
CA GLN A 163 -4.19 -16.23 11.16
C GLN A 163 -3.92 -14.81 10.68
N ALA A 164 -2.65 -14.37 10.71
CA ALA A 164 -2.26 -13.08 10.19
C ALA A 164 -2.49 -12.98 8.68
N ASP A 165 -2.14 -14.03 7.93
CA ASP A 165 -2.38 -14.11 6.49
C ASP A 165 -3.88 -14.06 6.15
N ARG A 166 -4.71 -14.86 6.83
CA ARG A 166 -6.17 -14.85 6.64
C ARG A 166 -6.78 -13.48 6.93
N LEU A 167 -6.39 -12.84 8.04
CA LEU A 167 -6.86 -11.49 8.39
C LEU A 167 -6.41 -10.46 7.34
N LEU A 168 -5.18 -10.55 6.86
CA LEU A 168 -4.66 -9.66 5.83
C LEU A 168 -5.47 -9.79 4.53
N GLY A 169 -5.77 -11.02 4.09
CA GLY A 169 -6.59 -11.28 2.91
C GLY A 169 -7.99 -10.64 2.99
N LEU A 170 -8.64 -10.71 4.17
CA LEU A 170 -9.95 -10.10 4.41
C LEU A 170 -9.91 -8.57 4.35
N LEU A 171 -8.79 -7.94 4.72
CA LEU A 171 -8.61 -6.49 4.69
C LEU A 171 -8.19 -5.98 3.31
N VAL A 172 -7.38 -6.74 2.58
CA VAL A 172 -6.85 -6.37 1.26
C VAL A 172 -7.91 -6.50 0.17
N HIS A 173 -8.79 -7.50 0.25
CA HIS A 173 -9.83 -7.72 -0.76
C HIS A 173 -10.76 -6.52 -1.01
N PRO A 174 -11.38 -5.88 0.02
CA PRO A 174 -12.18 -4.68 -0.20
C PRO A 174 -11.34 -3.49 -0.69
N ALA A 175 -10.07 -3.40 -0.27
CA ALA A 175 -9.16 -2.36 -0.72
C ALA A 175 -8.84 -2.49 -2.22
N ASP A 176 -8.70 -3.72 -2.75
CA ASP A 176 -8.52 -3.96 -4.19
C ASP A 176 -9.75 -3.49 -4.99
N ALA A 177 -10.96 -3.76 -4.46
CA ALA A 177 -12.20 -3.32 -5.09
C ALA A 177 -12.30 -1.79 -5.16
N VAL A 178 -11.98 -1.10 -4.05
CA VAL A 178 -11.95 0.38 -3.96
C VAL A 178 -10.91 0.96 -4.90
N PHE A 179 -9.67 0.46 -4.84
CA PHE A 179 -8.58 0.98 -5.67
C PHE A 179 -8.84 0.73 -7.16
N GLY A 180 -9.36 -0.45 -7.51
CA GLY A 180 -9.82 -0.72 -8.86
C GLY A 180 -10.91 0.26 -9.29
N PHE A 181 -11.86 0.62 -8.42
CA PHE A 181 -12.90 1.60 -8.74
C PHE A 181 -12.31 2.99 -9.01
N LEU A 182 -11.34 3.42 -8.20
CA LEU A 182 -10.61 4.68 -8.44
C LEU A 182 -9.88 4.67 -9.79
N LEU A 183 -9.23 3.54 -10.14
CA LEU A 183 -8.62 3.38 -11.46
C LEU A 183 -9.66 3.52 -12.58
N ARG A 184 -10.87 2.97 -12.44
CA ARG A 184 -11.95 3.15 -13.42
C ARG A 184 -12.36 4.60 -13.58
N LEU A 185 -12.46 5.36 -12.48
CA LEU A 185 -12.75 6.80 -12.55
C LEU A 185 -11.67 7.54 -13.34
N CYS A 186 -10.40 7.17 -13.14
CA CYS A 186 -9.28 7.75 -13.88
C CYS A 186 -9.30 7.39 -15.38
N CYS A 187 -9.87 6.24 -15.76
CA CYS A 187 -10.00 5.82 -17.17
C CYS A 187 -10.90 6.75 -17.99
N GLY A 188 -11.93 7.32 -17.36
CA GLY A 188 -12.77 8.32 -18.00
C GLY A 188 -11.98 9.56 -18.44
N VAL A 189 -10.82 9.80 -17.83
CA VAL A 189 -9.90 10.90 -18.15
C VAL A 189 -8.83 10.47 -19.15
N THR A 190 -8.30 9.24 -19.07
CA THR A 190 -7.22 8.76 -19.96
C THR A 190 -7.72 8.19 -21.29
N GLY A 191 -9.03 8.00 -21.47
CA GLY A 191 -9.63 7.59 -22.75
C GLY A 191 -9.38 6.13 -23.15
N ARG A 192 -8.87 5.29 -22.24
CA ARG A 192 -8.61 3.85 -22.49
C ARG A 192 -9.60 2.97 -21.75
N ASN A 193 -10.01 1.86 -22.37
CA ASN A 193 -10.99 0.93 -21.80
C ASN A 193 -10.33 0.04 -20.71
N PRO A 194 -10.73 0.14 -19.43
CA PRO A 194 -10.15 -0.68 -18.34
C PRO A 194 -10.61 -2.14 -18.34
N PHE A 195 -11.56 -2.51 -19.20
CA PHE A 195 -12.13 -3.85 -19.26
C PHE A 195 -11.60 -4.69 -20.42
N ARG A 196 -10.59 -4.19 -21.15
CA ARG A 196 -10.09 -4.85 -22.37
C ARG A 196 -9.61 -6.28 -22.10
N THR A 197 -8.95 -6.50 -20.97
CA THR A 197 -8.34 -7.79 -20.61
C THR A 197 -9.29 -8.76 -19.90
N GLY A 198 -10.57 -8.40 -19.69
CA GLY A 198 -11.56 -9.23 -19.00
C GLY A 198 -11.27 -9.53 -17.52
N GLY A 199 -10.15 -9.04 -16.99
CA GLY A 199 -9.69 -9.31 -15.63
C GLY A 199 -10.51 -8.61 -14.55
N ARG A 200 -10.64 -9.27 -13.39
CA ARG A 200 -11.17 -8.68 -12.15
C ARG A 200 -9.99 -8.28 -11.26
N GLY A 201 -10.00 -7.04 -10.77
CA GLY A 201 -9.04 -6.53 -9.79
C GLY A 201 -8.34 -5.24 -10.22
N ALA A 202 -7.53 -4.65 -9.34
CA ALA A 202 -6.84 -3.41 -9.66
C ALA A 202 -5.64 -3.59 -10.60
N GLN A 203 -4.88 -4.68 -10.43
CA GLN A 203 -3.74 -4.99 -11.30
C GLN A 203 -4.16 -5.09 -12.77
N THR A 204 -5.18 -5.90 -13.05
CA THR A 204 -5.67 -6.10 -14.42
C THR A 204 -6.19 -4.80 -15.04
N ARG A 205 -6.84 -3.94 -14.24
CA ARG A 205 -7.26 -2.59 -14.67
C ARG A 205 -6.07 -1.68 -14.97
N LEU A 206 -5.07 -1.62 -14.09
CA LEU A 206 -3.87 -0.82 -14.30
C LEU A 206 -3.15 -1.24 -15.59
N MET A 207 -2.93 -2.54 -15.75
CA MET A 207 -2.31 -3.12 -16.94
C MET A 207 -3.11 -2.81 -18.22
N SER A 208 -4.44 -2.91 -18.15
CA SER A 208 -5.33 -2.52 -19.26
C SER A 208 -5.26 -1.03 -19.60
N ILE A 209 -5.13 -0.15 -18.59
CA ILE A 209 -5.00 1.31 -18.80
C ILE A 209 -3.66 1.64 -19.46
N LEU A 210 -2.59 0.97 -19.05
CA LEU A 210 -1.26 1.17 -19.64
C LEU A 210 -1.18 0.61 -21.07
N GLY A 211 -2.16 -0.20 -21.51
CA GLY A 211 -2.08 -0.90 -22.79
C GLY A 211 -0.98 -1.96 -22.75
N ILE A 212 -0.79 -2.58 -21.59
CA ILE A 212 0.09 -3.73 -21.35
C ILE A 212 -0.83 -4.89 -20.99
N ALA A 213 -1.57 -5.39 -21.96
CA ALA A 213 -2.40 -6.57 -21.82
C ALA A 213 -1.54 -7.85 -21.89
N GLN A 214 -2.02 -8.90 -21.23
CA GLN A 214 -1.44 -10.23 -21.31
C GLN A 214 -2.00 -11.04 -22.50
N ASP A 215 -2.86 -10.46 -23.33
CA ASP A 215 -3.51 -11.14 -24.45
C ASP A 215 -2.82 -10.86 -25.79
N GLY A 216 -2.91 -11.83 -26.72
CA GLY A 216 -2.26 -11.77 -28.03
C GLY A 216 -2.86 -10.73 -29.00
N THR A 217 -3.78 -9.88 -28.54
CA THR A 217 -4.40 -8.81 -29.33
C THR A 217 -3.77 -7.45 -29.10
N ASP A 218 -2.70 -7.39 -28.32
CA ASP A 218 -2.05 -6.15 -27.98
C ASP A 218 -1.07 -5.70 -29.07
N THR A 219 -1.30 -4.49 -29.57
CA THR A 219 -0.50 -3.88 -30.64
C THR A 219 0.55 -2.91 -30.10
N HIS A 220 0.63 -2.74 -28.78
CA HIS A 220 1.54 -1.81 -28.12
C HIS A 220 2.63 -2.59 -27.36
N ALA A 221 3.89 -2.38 -27.75
CA ALA A 221 5.03 -2.91 -27.00
C ALA A 221 5.21 -2.09 -25.71
N PRO A 222 5.36 -2.72 -24.54
CA PRO A 222 5.55 -2.00 -23.29
C PRO A 222 6.89 -1.25 -23.30
N VAL A 223 6.89 -0.02 -22.79
CA VAL A 223 8.07 0.85 -22.75
C VAL A 223 8.33 1.38 -21.34
N SER A 224 9.55 1.84 -21.08
CA SER A 224 9.95 2.37 -19.77
C SER A 224 9.08 3.55 -19.30
N GLY A 225 8.43 4.27 -20.23
CA GLY A 225 7.46 5.33 -19.93
C GLY A 225 6.22 4.83 -19.19
N ASP A 226 5.82 3.58 -19.41
CA ASP A 226 4.62 2.99 -18.79
C ASP A 226 4.79 2.83 -17.27
N ILE A 227 6.02 2.58 -16.80
CA ILE A 227 6.33 2.51 -15.36
C ILE A 227 6.03 3.85 -14.69
N SER A 228 6.44 4.96 -15.31
CA SER A 228 6.17 6.31 -14.80
C SER A 228 4.68 6.63 -14.80
N GLN A 229 3.96 6.28 -15.88
CA GLN A 229 2.52 6.48 -15.96
C GLN A 229 1.77 5.64 -14.91
N GLY A 230 2.14 4.37 -14.74
CA GLY A 230 1.55 3.48 -13.75
C GLY A 230 1.78 3.99 -12.33
N THR A 231 3.00 4.42 -12.02
CA THR A 231 3.34 4.99 -10.71
C THR A 231 2.54 6.26 -10.44
N PHE A 232 2.47 7.16 -11.42
CA PHE A 232 1.69 8.39 -11.32
C PHE A 232 0.21 8.10 -11.05
N LEU A 233 -0.40 7.18 -11.80
CA LEU A 233 -1.82 6.84 -11.66
C LEU A 233 -2.12 6.23 -10.28
N CYS A 234 -1.23 5.37 -9.78
CA CYS A 234 -1.34 4.82 -8.42
C CYS A 234 -1.26 5.90 -7.34
N CYS A 235 -0.29 6.81 -7.44
CA CYS A 235 -0.16 7.96 -6.53
C CYS A 235 -1.40 8.87 -6.58
N PHE A 236 -1.89 9.16 -7.79
CA PHE A 236 -3.10 9.96 -7.97
C PHE A 236 -4.32 9.30 -7.31
N CYS A 237 -4.51 7.99 -7.48
CA CYS A 237 -5.57 7.25 -6.82
C CYS A 237 -5.43 7.29 -5.29
N ALA A 238 -4.22 7.20 -4.74
CA ALA A 238 -3.99 7.30 -3.30
C ALA A 238 -4.36 8.69 -2.75
N VAL A 239 -3.99 9.76 -3.46
CA VAL A 239 -4.36 11.14 -3.11
C VAL A 239 -5.87 11.33 -3.19
N LEU A 240 -6.50 10.85 -4.27
CA LEU A 240 -7.95 10.91 -4.44
C LEU A 240 -8.69 10.14 -3.34
N LEU A 241 -8.23 8.95 -2.99
CA LEU A 241 -8.78 8.17 -1.87
C LEU A 241 -8.67 8.94 -0.56
N CYS A 242 -7.49 9.48 -0.26
CA CYS A 242 -7.26 10.28 0.94
C CYS A 242 -8.20 11.49 1.01
N LEU A 243 -8.40 12.19 -0.10
CA LEU A 243 -9.35 13.29 -0.21
C LEU A 243 -10.78 12.83 0.06
N VAL A 244 -11.24 11.75 -0.60
CA VAL A 244 -12.59 11.19 -0.42
C VAL A 244 -12.82 10.79 1.04
N LEU A 245 -11.86 10.08 1.66
CA LEU A 245 -11.96 9.69 3.07
C LEU A 245 -12.02 10.90 3.99
N THR A 246 -11.18 11.92 3.74
CA THR A 246 -11.21 13.17 4.51
C THR A 246 -12.58 13.85 4.40
N LEU A 247 -13.17 13.87 3.20
CA LEU A 247 -14.47 14.49 2.96
C LEU A 247 -15.62 13.69 3.60
N LEU A 248 -15.59 12.36 3.53
CA LEU A 248 -16.61 11.49 4.13
C LEU A 248 -16.58 11.52 5.66
N LEU A 249 -15.41 11.80 6.24
CA LEU A 249 -15.21 11.89 7.70
C LEU A 249 -15.39 13.31 8.24
N LEU A 250 -15.75 14.29 7.39
CA LEU A 250 -16.24 15.57 7.88
C LEU A 250 -17.50 15.30 8.71
N PRO A 251 -17.57 15.76 9.97
CA PRO A 251 -18.85 15.76 10.66
C PRO A 251 -19.81 16.58 9.78
N PRO A 252 -21.02 16.08 9.48
CA PRO A 252 -22.01 16.88 8.80
C PRO A 252 -22.24 18.11 9.68
N VAL A 253 -21.84 19.28 9.19
CA VAL A 253 -22.15 20.54 9.84
C VAL A 253 -23.67 20.66 9.82
N ARG A 254 -24.27 20.35 10.95
CA ARG A 254 -25.64 20.70 11.34
C ARG A 254 -25.59 21.22 12.75
#